data_AF-A0A6I4M290-F1
#
_entry.id   AF-A0A6I4M290-F1
#
_cell.length_a   1.000
_cell.length_b   1.000
_cell.length_c   1.000
_cell.angle_alpha   90.00
_cell.angle_beta   90.00
_cell.angle_gamma   90.00
#
_symmetry.space_group_name_H-M   'P 1'
#
loop_
_entity.id
_entity.type
_entity.pdbx_description
1 polymer ?
#
loop_
_entity_poly.entity_id
_entity_poly.type
_entity_poly.pdbx_seq_one_letter_code
_entity_poly.pdbx_strand_id
1 'polypeptide(L)'
;MREIDWDNLPPTTTPQVPVIVKGFSNGEAATELGKTVGECVATIGSFIDLSTLDGVTIAIDYDAALAEIDRGMAGLKPLDRTNTEELQGVAKTCQVMRDGFRKSHLVFNAKMLVSLIAGEAATDDDRKSAIGIIAHECGHVQVNAQLDVVVPDARLGAVIADFERAVLFQIANICWDEYAVCRLSAPFAPLQNEQHSATVIAVVPGALERAHAYITAYRIHGDNQRIISEAGGELCQPLKAIAYLFGGMDADNLDWHDFPDAQAAVEEAGYAELADALRRHCRSLWESQAEWSVDQDVFAPLIDVAREAFELGGIHFYQSSGEWCISIPFTPETMPDS
;
A
#
# COMPACT_ATOMS: atom_id res chain seq x y z
N MET A 1 17.57 5.97 -16.94
CA MET A 1 16.90 7.11 -16.29
C MET A 1 17.27 8.39 -17.04
N ARG A 2 16.30 9.22 -17.46
CA ARG A 2 16.63 10.54 -18.03
C ARG A 2 17.18 11.40 -16.88
N GLU A 3 18.26 12.14 -17.13
CA GLU A 3 18.81 13.09 -16.16
C GLU A 3 17.75 14.15 -15.84
N ILE A 4 17.44 14.35 -14.57
CA ILE A 4 16.46 15.34 -14.12
C ILE A 4 17.14 16.71 -14.16
N ASP A 5 16.56 17.66 -14.92
CA ASP A 5 16.96 19.06 -14.89
C ASP A 5 16.33 19.75 -13.67
N TRP A 6 17.02 19.66 -12.54
CA TRP A 6 16.58 20.23 -11.26
C TRP A 6 16.42 21.75 -11.28
N ASP A 7 17.04 22.44 -12.24
CA ASP A 7 16.97 23.90 -12.38
C ASP A 7 15.71 24.35 -13.16
N ASN A 8 15.07 23.46 -13.93
CA ASN A 8 13.90 23.75 -14.76
C ASN A 8 12.78 22.73 -14.57
N LEU A 9 12.35 22.53 -13.33
CA LEU A 9 11.22 21.66 -13.02
C LEU A 9 9.90 22.20 -13.59
N PRO A 10 8.96 21.32 -13.99
CA PRO A 10 7.59 21.74 -14.25
C PRO A 10 6.97 22.44 -13.03
N PRO A 11 5.96 23.31 -13.23
CA PRO A 11 5.22 23.87 -12.10
C PRO A 11 4.64 22.77 -11.23
N THR A 12 4.76 22.93 -9.91
CA THR A 12 4.18 21.98 -8.95
C THR A 12 2.65 22.01 -9.01
N THR A 13 2.04 20.84 -8.89
CA THR A 13 0.58 20.66 -8.72
C THR A 13 0.15 20.77 -7.26
N THR A 14 1.12 20.83 -6.32
CA THR A 14 0.86 20.88 -4.87
C THR A 14 0.06 22.14 -4.50
N PRO A 15 -1.16 21.98 -3.94
CA PRO A 15 -1.93 23.11 -3.44
C PRO A 15 -1.29 23.72 -2.18
N GLN A 16 -1.67 24.96 -1.86
CA GLN A 16 -1.30 25.57 -0.58
C GLN A 16 -2.09 24.90 0.54
N VAL A 17 -1.44 23.97 1.26
CA VAL A 17 -2.06 23.16 2.31
C VAL A 17 -1.26 23.25 3.62
N PRO A 18 -1.90 23.02 4.78
CA PRO A 18 -1.20 23.03 6.05
C PRO A 18 -0.20 21.87 6.16
N VAL A 19 0.98 22.19 6.69
CA VAL A 19 1.95 21.21 7.20
C VAL A 19 2.02 21.37 8.73
N ILE A 20 1.60 20.33 9.45
CA ILE A 20 1.45 20.36 10.91
C ILE A 20 2.50 19.43 11.53
N VAL A 21 3.29 19.94 12.47
CA VAL A 21 4.25 19.14 13.24
C VAL A 21 3.78 19.02 14.69
N LYS A 22 3.58 17.79 15.18
CA LYS A 22 3.02 17.50 16.51
C LYS A 22 4.04 16.79 17.42
N GLY A 23 3.99 17.14 18.71
CA GLY A 23 4.71 16.44 19.78
C GLY A 23 6.19 16.80 19.96
N PHE A 24 6.71 17.79 19.24
CA PHE A 24 8.06 18.29 19.42
C PHE A 24 8.14 19.25 20.62
N SER A 25 9.13 19.05 21.49
CA SER A 25 9.46 20.00 22.57
C SER A 25 10.31 21.18 22.10
N ASN A 26 11.09 20.99 21.04
CA ASN A 26 11.88 22.03 20.39
C ASN A 26 11.09 22.63 19.21
N GLY A 27 10.58 23.86 19.38
CA GLY A 27 9.79 24.56 18.37
C GLY A 27 10.56 24.97 17.12
N GLU A 28 11.86 25.24 17.22
CA GLU A 28 12.71 25.56 16.07
C GLU A 28 12.87 24.32 15.18
N ALA A 29 13.22 23.17 15.78
CA ALA A 29 13.32 21.90 15.06
C ALA A 29 11.98 21.49 14.44
N ALA A 30 10.86 21.71 15.13
CA ALA A 30 9.53 21.44 14.58
C ALA A 30 9.23 22.30 13.34
N THR A 31 9.58 23.59 13.40
CA THR A 31 9.40 24.53 12.30
C THR A 31 10.28 24.17 11.11
N GLU A 32 11.54 23.83 11.37
CA GLU A 32 12.49 23.41 10.34
C GLU A 32 12.03 22.12 9.65
N LEU A 33 11.63 21.10 10.42
CA LEU A 33 11.12 19.85 9.85
C LEU A 33 9.88 20.07 8.99
N GLY A 34 8.91 20.85 9.48
CA GLY A 34 7.69 21.15 8.74
C GLY A 34 7.98 21.89 7.44
N LYS A 35 8.91 22.86 7.48
CA LYS A 35 9.35 23.58 6.28
C LYS A 35 10.02 22.65 5.28
N THR A 36 11.00 21.85 5.72
CA THR A 36 11.76 20.95 4.85
C THR A 36 10.85 19.90 4.20
N VAL A 37 9.92 19.29 4.96
CA VAL A 37 8.95 18.35 4.39
C VAL A 37 8.01 19.04 3.40
N GLY A 38 7.54 20.25 3.71
CA GLY A 38 6.72 21.04 2.78
C GLY A 38 7.43 21.34 1.46
N GLU A 39 8.72 21.70 1.51
CA GLU A 39 9.56 21.92 0.33
C GLU A 39 9.78 20.62 -0.47
N CYS A 40 10.00 19.49 0.20
CA CYS A 40 10.09 18.18 -0.44
C CYS A 40 8.78 17.83 -1.19
N VAL A 41 7.63 17.95 -0.52
CA VAL A 41 6.31 17.67 -1.12
C VAL A 41 6.03 18.61 -2.29
N ALA A 42 6.36 19.89 -2.18
CA ALA A 42 6.22 20.85 -3.28
C ALA A 42 7.09 20.46 -4.49
N THR A 43 8.34 20.05 -4.25
CA THR A 43 9.27 19.60 -5.31
C THR A 43 8.78 18.33 -5.99
N ILE A 44 8.33 17.34 -5.22
CA ILE A 44 7.77 16.08 -5.74
C ILE A 44 6.51 16.36 -6.56
N GLY A 45 5.70 17.36 -6.18
CA GLY A 45 4.51 17.80 -6.91
C GLY A 45 4.74 18.31 -8.33
N SER A 46 6.00 18.53 -8.73
CA SER A 46 6.38 18.81 -10.13
C SER A 46 6.48 17.55 -11.00
N PHE A 47 6.44 16.36 -10.39
CA PHE A 47 6.57 15.06 -11.05
C PHE A 47 5.37 14.14 -10.81
N ILE A 48 4.77 14.24 -9.62
CA ILE A 48 3.59 13.48 -9.18
C ILE A 48 2.45 14.48 -9.02
N ASP A 49 1.25 14.13 -9.50
CA ASP A 49 0.06 14.97 -9.35
C ASP A 49 -0.45 14.96 -7.90
N LEU A 50 -0.26 16.09 -7.22
CA LEU A 50 -0.67 16.33 -5.84
C LEU A 50 -1.85 17.29 -5.73
N SER A 51 -2.57 17.55 -6.83
CA SER A 51 -3.69 18.51 -6.87
C SER A 51 -4.81 18.22 -5.87
N THR A 52 -4.96 16.96 -5.44
CA THR A 52 -5.96 16.51 -4.46
C THR A 52 -5.43 16.43 -3.03
N LEU A 53 -4.23 16.94 -2.75
CA LEU A 53 -3.68 17.00 -1.39
C LEU A 53 -4.51 17.93 -0.49
N ASP A 54 -4.84 17.45 0.72
CA ASP A 54 -5.54 18.19 1.79
C ASP A 54 -4.56 18.83 2.78
N GLY A 55 -3.50 18.12 3.14
CA GLY A 55 -2.55 18.53 4.15
C GLY A 55 -1.54 17.45 4.53
N VAL A 56 -0.59 17.83 5.37
CA VAL A 56 0.48 16.98 5.87
C VAL A 56 0.55 17.08 7.39
N THR A 57 0.60 15.95 8.08
CA THR A 57 0.83 15.85 9.52
C THR A 57 2.09 15.03 9.79
N ILE A 58 3.01 15.56 10.61
CA ILE A 58 4.24 14.90 11.03
C ILE A 58 4.19 14.81 12.56
N ALA A 59 4.25 13.61 13.13
CA ALA A 59 4.01 13.44 14.56
C ALA A 59 5.02 12.52 15.24
N ILE A 60 5.45 12.90 16.45
CA ILE A 60 6.21 12.01 17.34
C ILE A 60 5.35 10.85 17.82
N ASP A 61 4.09 11.13 18.18
CA ASP A 61 3.06 10.12 18.45
C ASP A 61 2.25 9.87 17.17
N TYR A 62 2.80 8.98 16.33
CA TYR A 62 2.24 8.65 15.03
C TYR A 62 0.87 7.99 15.13
N ASP A 63 0.70 7.07 16.09
CA ASP A 63 -0.55 6.31 16.27
C ASP A 63 -1.68 7.25 16.70
N ALA A 64 -1.43 8.17 17.64
CA ALA A 64 -2.40 9.19 18.02
C ALA A 64 -2.74 10.11 16.84
N ALA A 65 -1.73 10.56 16.09
CA ALA A 65 -1.95 11.46 14.96
C ALA A 65 -2.78 10.81 13.84
N LEU A 66 -2.60 9.51 13.56
CA LEU A 66 -3.43 8.75 12.63
C LEU A 66 -4.87 8.64 13.11
N ALA A 67 -5.07 8.26 14.38
CA ALA A 67 -6.40 8.08 14.95
C ALA A 67 -7.22 9.37 15.00
N GLU A 68 -6.55 10.52 15.10
CA GLU A 68 -7.16 11.86 15.13
C GLU A 68 -7.57 12.41 13.75
N ILE A 69 -7.17 11.79 12.63
CA ILE A 69 -7.48 12.33 11.31
C ILE A 69 -8.99 12.35 11.07
N ASP A 70 -9.54 13.56 10.90
CA ASP A 70 -10.91 13.75 10.45
C ASP A 70 -11.01 13.44 8.94
N ARG A 71 -11.64 12.30 8.64
CA ARG A 71 -11.89 11.82 7.28
C ARG A 71 -13.11 12.48 6.63
N GLY A 72 -13.81 13.38 7.32
CA GLY A 72 -14.96 14.12 6.79
C GLY A 72 -16.20 13.25 6.54
N MET A 73 -16.27 12.08 7.19
CA MET A 73 -17.38 11.14 7.10
C MET A 73 -17.66 10.51 8.47
N ALA A 74 -18.94 10.47 8.85
CA ALA A 74 -19.38 9.87 10.10
C ALA A 74 -19.35 8.34 10.05
N GLY A 75 -19.14 7.71 11.21
CA GLY A 75 -19.22 6.26 11.37
C GLY A 75 -17.99 5.47 10.91
N LEU A 76 -16.93 6.14 10.47
CA LEU A 76 -15.65 5.51 10.16
C LEU A 76 -14.89 5.17 11.46
N LYS A 77 -14.26 3.99 11.48
CA LYS A 77 -13.32 3.64 12.54
C LYS A 77 -12.08 4.54 12.46
N PRO A 78 -11.44 4.84 13.61
CA PRO A 78 -10.12 5.47 13.62
C PRO A 78 -9.13 4.72 12.72
N LEU A 79 -8.25 5.46 12.07
CA LEU A 79 -7.17 4.87 11.28
C LEU A 79 -6.12 4.26 12.19
N ASP A 80 -5.49 3.21 11.70
CA ASP A 80 -4.39 2.52 12.36
C ASP A 80 -3.32 2.16 11.32
N ARG A 81 -2.14 1.76 11.79
CA ARG A 81 -1.01 1.33 10.99
C ARG A 81 -0.89 -0.19 10.97
N THR A 82 -0.21 -0.70 9.95
CA THR A 82 0.31 -2.07 10.00
C THR A 82 1.35 -2.16 11.12
N ASN A 83 1.23 -3.16 11.98
CA ASN A 83 2.06 -3.32 13.17
C ASN A 83 2.30 -4.81 13.47
N THR A 84 2.91 -5.52 12.52
CA THR A 84 3.32 -6.93 12.69
C THR A 84 4.83 -7.01 12.97
N GLU A 85 5.34 -8.17 13.38
CA GLU A 85 6.78 -8.34 13.64
C GLU A 85 7.62 -8.09 12.38
N GLU A 86 7.07 -8.44 11.22
CA GLU A 86 7.72 -8.41 9.91
C GLU A 86 7.52 -7.07 9.18
N LEU A 87 6.45 -6.33 9.49
CA LEU A 87 6.11 -5.08 8.79
C LEU A 87 5.51 -4.02 9.70
N GLN A 88 6.11 -2.83 9.66
CA GLN A 88 5.72 -1.67 10.46
C GLN A 88 5.38 -0.50 9.52
N GLY A 89 4.12 -0.06 9.54
CA GLY A 89 3.70 1.15 8.83
C GLY A 89 4.23 2.40 9.54
N VAL A 90 4.96 3.26 8.82
CA VAL A 90 5.58 4.46 9.39
C VAL A 90 5.09 5.76 8.77
N ALA A 91 4.28 5.65 7.71
CA ALA A 91 3.61 6.74 7.04
C ALA A 91 2.29 6.21 6.46
N LYS A 92 1.34 7.11 6.20
CA LYS A 92 0.05 6.75 5.61
C LYS A 92 -0.58 7.93 4.87
N THR A 93 -1.08 7.63 3.68
CA THR A 93 -1.98 8.51 2.93
C THR A 93 -3.42 8.19 3.28
N CYS A 94 -4.11 9.18 3.84
CA CYS A 94 -5.46 9.04 4.35
C CYS A 94 -6.45 9.71 3.39
N GLN A 95 -7.35 8.94 2.77
CA GLN A 95 -8.46 9.54 2.02
C GLN A 95 -9.40 10.30 2.98
N VAL A 96 -9.71 11.56 2.64
CA VAL A 96 -10.56 12.46 3.40
C VAL A 96 -11.58 13.15 2.50
N MET A 97 -12.72 13.56 3.05
CA MET A 97 -13.73 14.37 2.37
C MET A 97 -13.63 15.83 2.83
N ARG A 98 -13.56 16.76 1.87
CA ARG A 98 -13.56 18.22 2.11
C ARG A 98 -14.46 18.90 1.10
N ASP A 99 -15.48 19.62 1.58
CA ASP A 99 -16.42 20.36 0.73
C ASP A 99 -17.04 19.52 -0.41
N GLY A 100 -17.26 18.23 -0.15
CA GLY A 100 -17.81 17.27 -1.13
C GLY A 100 -16.79 16.67 -2.11
N PHE A 101 -15.50 17.03 -1.99
CA PHE A 101 -14.41 16.47 -2.80
C PHE A 101 -13.57 15.49 -1.98
N ARG A 102 -13.23 14.35 -2.58
CA ARG A 102 -12.28 13.39 -2.01
C ARG A 102 -10.86 13.89 -2.24
N LYS A 103 -10.08 13.86 -1.18
CA LYS A 103 -8.70 14.35 -1.10
C LYS A 103 -7.85 13.35 -0.32
N SER A 104 -6.56 13.61 -0.28
CA SER A 104 -5.59 12.81 0.46
C SER A 104 -4.87 13.65 1.52
N HIS A 105 -4.76 13.14 2.74
CA HIS A 105 -3.99 13.76 3.82
C HIS A 105 -2.81 12.85 4.19
N LEU A 106 -1.60 13.39 4.16
CA LEU A 106 -0.39 12.62 4.46
C LEU A 106 -0.11 12.65 5.96
N VAL A 107 0.21 11.49 6.55
CA VAL A 107 0.60 11.40 7.95
C VAL A 107 1.92 10.64 8.06
N PHE A 108 2.90 11.23 8.72
CA PHE A 108 4.25 10.69 8.88
C PHE A 108 4.63 10.52 10.34
N ASN A 109 5.29 9.41 10.66
CA ASN A 109 6.04 9.27 11.88
C ASN A 109 7.30 10.15 11.81
N ALA A 110 7.40 11.12 12.71
CA ALA A 110 8.50 12.08 12.74
C ALA A 110 9.87 11.42 12.84
N LYS A 111 9.99 10.26 13.51
CA LYS A 111 11.25 9.52 13.64
C LYS A 111 11.85 9.12 12.30
N MET A 112 11.03 8.97 11.26
CA MET A 112 11.50 8.62 9.92
C MET A 112 12.01 9.83 9.13
N LEU A 113 11.64 11.05 9.53
CA LEU A 113 11.91 12.27 8.76
C LEU A 113 12.92 13.21 9.43
N VAL A 114 13.27 12.97 10.71
CA VAL A 114 14.22 13.82 11.44
C VAL A 114 15.61 13.88 10.80
N SER A 115 15.99 12.87 10.00
CA SER A 115 17.26 12.88 9.25
C SER A 115 17.37 14.07 8.29
N LEU A 116 16.25 14.63 7.84
CA LEU A 116 16.19 15.81 6.96
C LEU A 116 16.70 17.08 7.62
N ILE A 117 16.70 17.16 8.96
CA ILE A 117 17.12 18.33 9.73
C ILE A 117 18.26 18.03 10.71
N ALA A 118 18.82 16.82 10.70
CA ALA A 118 19.82 16.39 11.66
C ALA A 118 21.26 16.90 11.35
N GLY A 119 21.43 17.75 10.33
CA GLY A 119 22.75 18.22 9.90
C GLY A 119 23.70 17.05 9.64
N GLU A 120 24.96 17.15 10.06
CA GLU A 120 25.99 16.12 9.87
C GLU A 120 25.71 14.80 10.62
N ALA A 121 24.74 14.76 11.55
CA ALA A 121 24.41 13.54 12.29
C ALA A 121 23.62 12.52 11.45
N ALA A 122 23.01 12.92 10.34
CA ALA A 122 22.36 12.02 9.39
C ALA A 122 23.29 11.65 8.23
N THR A 123 23.28 10.38 7.85
CA THR A 123 23.93 9.91 6.62
C THR A 123 23.15 10.34 5.39
N ASP A 124 23.76 10.23 4.21
CA ASP A 124 23.06 10.49 2.95
C ASP A 124 21.91 9.49 2.72
N ASP A 125 22.12 8.23 3.08
CA ASP A 125 21.10 7.17 2.95
C ASP A 125 19.92 7.37 3.91
N ASP A 126 20.15 7.93 5.11
CA ASP A 126 19.06 8.32 6.02
C ASP A 126 18.16 9.40 5.40
N ARG A 127 18.77 10.36 4.67
CA ARG A 127 18.03 11.43 3.99
C ARG A 127 17.29 10.89 2.77
N LYS A 128 17.93 10.05 1.95
CA LYS A 128 17.31 9.37 0.81
C LYS A 128 16.13 8.52 1.25
N SER A 129 16.25 7.80 2.37
CA SER A 129 15.15 7.00 2.93
C SER A 129 13.98 7.87 3.34
N ALA A 130 14.23 8.99 4.04
CA ALA A 130 13.18 9.94 4.42
C ALA A 130 12.48 10.56 3.20
N ILE A 131 13.23 10.96 2.17
CA ILE A 131 12.69 11.48 0.91
C ILE A 131 11.87 10.41 0.19
N GLY A 132 12.37 9.18 0.14
CA GLY A 132 11.67 8.04 -0.47
C GLY A 132 10.31 7.77 0.19
N ILE A 133 10.23 7.84 1.52
CA ILE A 133 8.95 7.74 2.27
C ILE A 133 8.00 8.88 1.87
N ILE A 134 8.48 10.12 1.80
CA ILE A 134 7.63 11.26 1.39
C ILE A 134 7.12 11.05 -0.04
N ALA A 135 8.00 10.63 -0.97
CA ALA A 135 7.65 10.41 -2.36
C ALA A 135 6.66 9.26 -2.55
N HIS A 136 6.81 8.19 -1.77
CA HIS A 136 5.87 7.06 -1.74
C HIS A 136 4.47 7.55 -1.36
N GLU A 137 4.33 8.27 -0.24
CA GLU A 137 3.03 8.82 0.16
C GLU A 137 2.47 9.85 -0.83
N CYS A 138 3.33 10.63 -1.48
CA CYS A 138 2.91 11.50 -2.58
C CYS A 138 2.35 10.69 -3.77
N GLY A 139 2.95 9.53 -4.10
CA GLY A 139 2.43 8.63 -5.13
C GLY A 139 1.00 8.18 -4.86
N HIS A 140 0.67 7.88 -3.60
CA HIS A 140 -0.70 7.52 -3.22
C HIS A 140 -1.69 8.67 -3.47
N VAL A 141 -1.28 9.94 -3.35
CA VAL A 141 -2.16 11.08 -3.66
C VAL A 141 -2.61 11.02 -5.12
N GLN A 142 -1.67 10.82 -6.05
CA GLN A 142 -1.98 10.70 -7.47
C GLN A 142 -2.82 9.46 -7.77
N VAL A 143 -2.45 8.29 -7.24
CA VAL A 143 -3.19 7.05 -7.48
C VAL A 143 -4.62 7.15 -6.94
N ASN A 144 -4.80 7.69 -5.73
CA ASN A 144 -6.13 7.95 -5.18
C ASN A 144 -6.94 8.91 -6.06
N ALA A 145 -6.33 9.99 -6.57
CA ALA A 145 -7.01 10.94 -7.46
C ALA A 145 -7.48 10.29 -8.76
N GLN A 146 -6.64 9.44 -9.36
CA GLN A 146 -6.97 8.71 -10.58
C GLN A 146 -8.11 7.71 -10.34
N LEU A 147 -7.97 6.86 -9.31
CA LEU A 147 -8.98 5.84 -8.98
C LEU A 147 -10.32 6.49 -8.62
N ASP A 148 -10.31 7.66 -7.98
CA ASP A 148 -11.52 8.40 -7.65
C ASP A 148 -12.43 8.66 -8.86
N VAL A 149 -11.80 8.95 -10.00
CA VAL A 149 -12.48 9.27 -11.24
C VAL A 149 -13.04 8.02 -11.89
N VAL A 150 -12.21 6.98 -12.05
CA VAL A 150 -12.51 5.87 -12.96
C VAL A 150 -12.86 4.54 -12.27
N VAL A 151 -12.63 4.38 -10.96
CA VAL A 151 -12.90 3.14 -10.22
C VAL A 151 -13.87 3.39 -9.06
N PRO A 152 -15.20 3.20 -9.26
CA PRO A 152 -16.20 3.49 -8.24
C PRO A 152 -15.96 2.80 -6.89
N ASP A 153 -15.45 1.57 -6.92
CA ASP A 153 -15.22 0.74 -5.73
C ASP A 153 -14.06 1.25 -4.85
N ALA A 154 -13.11 2.00 -5.42
CA ALA A 154 -11.98 2.58 -4.69
C ALA A 154 -12.32 3.88 -3.94
N ARG A 155 -13.50 4.46 -4.21
CA ARG A 155 -13.89 5.76 -3.65
C ARG A 155 -14.12 5.67 -2.16
N LEU A 156 -13.68 6.70 -1.43
CA LEU A 156 -14.01 6.84 -0.01
C LEU A 156 -15.52 6.73 0.23
N GLY A 157 -15.92 5.75 1.03
CA GLY A 157 -17.33 5.51 1.37
C GLY A 157 -18.12 4.71 0.34
N ALA A 158 -17.47 4.13 -0.68
CA ALA A 158 -18.12 3.20 -1.59
C ALA A 158 -18.71 2.00 -0.84
N VAL A 159 -19.87 1.53 -1.32
CA VAL A 159 -20.54 0.33 -0.82
C VAL A 159 -20.56 -0.69 -1.95
N ILE A 160 -19.78 -1.75 -1.80
CA ILE A 160 -19.73 -2.86 -2.74
C ILE A 160 -20.76 -3.89 -2.27
N ALA A 161 -21.85 -4.05 -3.02
CA ALA A 161 -22.97 -4.91 -2.63
C ALA A 161 -22.61 -6.40 -2.69
N ASP A 162 -21.77 -6.78 -3.65
CA ASP A 162 -21.29 -8.15 -3.79
C ASP A 162 -20.19 -8.44 -2.79
N PHE A 163 -20.39 -9.44 -1.91
CA PHE A 163 -19.49 -9.71 -0.80
C PHE A 163 -18.12 -10.23 -1.26
N GLU A 164 -18.08 -11.15 -2.23
CA GLU A 164 -16.81 -11.64 -2.77
C GLU A 164 -16.00 -10.48 -3.36
N ARG A 165 -16.63 -9.67 -4.22
CA ARG A 165 -16.00 -8.48 -4.77
C ARG A 165 -15.54 -7.53 -3.66
N ALA A 166 -16.35 -7.31 -2.62
CA ALA A 166 -15.99 -6.42 -1.52
C ALA A 166 -14.71 -6.86 -0.79
N VAL A 167 -14.48 -8.17 -0.69
CA VAL A 167 -13.26 -8.75 -0.08
C VAL A 167 -12.10 -8.68 -1.07
N LEU A 168 -12.26 -9.27 -2.25
CA LEU A 168 -11.17 -9.45 -3.22
C LEU A 168 -10.69 -8.11 -3.81
N PHE A 169 -11.60 -7.15 -4.01
CA PHE A 169 -11.24 -5.83 -4.51
C PHE A 169 -10.29 -5.09 -3.57
N GLN A 170 -10.41 -5.26 -2.24
CA GLN A 170 -9.49 -4.60 -1.30
C GLN A 170 -8.05 -5.08 -1.51
N ILE A 171 -7.88 -6.37 -1.80
CA ILE A 171 -6.58 -6.99 -2.08
C ILE A 171 -6.05 -6.57 -3.46
N ALA A 172 -6.91 -6.61 -4.48
CA ALA A 172 -6.57 -6.15 -5.81
C ALA A 172 -6.14 -4.67 -5.81
N ASN A 173 -6.90 -3.83 -5.10
CA ASN A 173 -6.65 -2.41 -4.98
C ASN A 173 -5.33 -2.13 -4.28
N ILE A 174 -5.04 -2.78 -3.15
CA ILE A 174 -3.76 -2.56 -2.45
C ILE A 174 -2.58 -3.04 -3.29
N CYS A 175 -2.67 -4.18 -3.99
CA CYS A 175 -1.57 -4.66 -4.83
C CYS A 175 -1.28 -3.70 -5.99
N TRP A 176 -2.31 -3.17 -6.65
CA TRP A 176 -2.14 -2.14 -7.67
C TRP A 176 -1.54 -0.85 -7.09
N ASP A 177 -2.10 -0.37 -5.98
CA ASP A 177 -1.74 0.89 -5.36
C ASP A 177 -0.24 0.89 -5.00
N GLU A 178 0.25 -0.13 -4.30
CA GLU A 178 1.67 -0.23 -3.94
C GLU A 178 2.58 -0.38 -5.16
N TYR A 179 2.18 -1.17 -6.16
CA TYR A 179 2.93 -1.30 -7.42
C TYR A 179 3.06 0.06 -8.13
N ALA A 180 1.94 0.75 -8.33
CA ALA A 180 1.90 2.01 -9.05
C ALA A 180 2.67 3.10 -8.29
N VAL A 181 2.53 3.15 -6.97
CA VAL A 181 3.21 4.11 -6.10
C VAL A 181 4.71 3.92 -6.13
N CYS A 182 5.22 2.69 -5.95
CA CYS A 182 6.65 2.40 -6.03
C CYS A 182 7.24 2.75 -7.40
N ARG A 183 6.44 2.58 -8.45
CA ARG A 183 6.85 2.97 -9.80
C ARG A 183 6.91 4.49 -9.98
N LEU A 184 5.96 5.23 -9.42
CA LEU A 184 5.93 6.70 -9.42
C LEU A 184 7.05 7.31 -8.57
N SER A 185 7.32 6.74 -7.40
CA SER A 185 8.25 7.29 -6.41
C SER A 185 9.71 6.91 -6.65
N ALA A 186 9.98 5.95 -7.55
CA ALA A 186 11.33 5.44 -7.81
C ALA A 186 12.41 6.51 -8.05
N PRO A 187 12.16 7.61 -8.78
CA PRO A 187 13.17 8.66 -8.96
C PRO A 187 13.66 9.32 -7.66
N PHE A 188 12.88 9.20 -6.59
CA PHE A 188 13.16 9.78 -5.27
C PHE A 188 13.53 8.74 -4.21
N ALA A 189 13.39 7.45 -4.52
CA ALA A 189 13.53 6.34 -3.58
C ALA A 189 14.59 5.33 -4.05
N PRO A 190 15.87 5.73 -4.20
CA PRO A 190 16.90 4.89 -4.81
C PRO A 190 17.22 3.60 -4.04
N LEU A 191 16.82 3.52 -2.76
CA LEU A 191 17.03 2.36 -1.90
C LEU A 191 15.83 1.40 -1.88
N GLN A 192 14.72 1.74 -2.55
CA GLN A 192 13.45 1.04 -2.34
C GLN A 192 13.50 -0.42 -2.77
N ASN A 193 14.21 -0.77 -3.85
CA ASN A 193 14.20 -2.15 -4.35
C ASN A 193 14.90 -3.10 -3.38
N GLU A 194 16.02 -2.68 -2.80
CA GLU A 194 16.74 -3.45 -1.78
C GLU A 194 15.88 -3.60 -0.51
N GLN A 195 15.22 -2.52 -0.09
CA GLN A 195 14.33 -2.52 1.07
C GLN A 195 13.10 -3.43 0.85
N HIS A 196 12.43 -3.33 -0.29
CA HIS A 196 11.26 -4.16 -0.61
C HIS A 196 11.64 -5.62 -0.86
N SER A 197 12.82 -5.89 -1.42
CA SER A 197 13.37 -7.26 -1.52
C SER A 197 13.55 -7.86 -0.13
N ALA A 198 14.09 -7.11 0.82
CA ALA A 198 14.20 -7.55 2.21
C ALA A 198 12.82 -7.80 2.85
N THR A 199 11.82 -6.95 2.56
CA THR A 199 10.43 -7.16 3.01
C THR A 199 9.84 -8.45 2.43
N VAL A 200 10.04 -8.74 1.14
CA VAL A 200 9.59 -10.00 0.52
C VAL A 200 10.19 -11.21 1.24
N ILE A 201 11.51 -11.18 1.47
CA ILE A 201 12.23 -12.26 2.18
C ILE A 201 11.72 -12.44 3.62
N ALA A 202 11.29 -11.37 4.28
CA ALA A 202 10.77 -11.44 5.65
C ALA A 202 9.31 -11.91 5.73
N VAL A 203 8.46 -11.50 4.80
CA VAL A 203 7.00 -11.63 4.90
C VAL A 203 6.46 -12.89 4.23
N VAL A 204 7.03 -13.26 3.08
CA VAL A 204 6.52 -14.37 2.25
C VAL A 204 6.70 -15.73 2.94
N PRO A 205 7.87 -16.04 3.53
CA PRO A 205 8.03 -17.30 4.26
C PRO A 205 7.05 -17.45 5.42
N GLY A 206 6.48 -18.65 5.55
CA GLY A 206 5.55 -18.99 6.63
C GLY A 206 4.13 -18.42 6.49
N ALA A 207 3.84 -17.62 5.46
CA ALA A 207 2.51 -17.04 5.24
C ALA A 207 1.41 -18.11 5.12
N LEU A 208 1.65 -19.16 4.33
CA LEU A 208 0.71 -20.29 4.22
C LEU A 208 0.54 -21.04 5.54
N GLU A 209 1.62 -21.24 6.30
CA GLU A 209 1.57 -21.93 7.59
C GLU A 209 0.72 -21.15 8.60
N ARG A 210 0.89 -19.81 8.66
CA ARG A 210 0.07 -18.93 9.50
C ARG A 210 -1.39 -18.94 9.06
N ALA A 211 -1.66 -18.90 7.76
CA ALA A 211 -3.02 -19.04 7.22
C ALA A 211 -3.67 -20.38 7.60
N HIS A 212 -2.93 -21.49 7.49
CA HIS A 212 -3.41 -22.83 7.86
C HIS A 212 -3.71 -22.95 9.37
N ALA A 213 -2.96 -22.24 10.23
CA ALA A 213 -3.25 -22.19 11.65
C ALA A 213 -4.62 -21.54 11.92
N TYR A 214 -4.95 -20.45 11.21
CA TYR A 214 -6.28 -19.83 11.29
C TYR A 214 -7.37 -20.74 10.73
N ILE A 215 -7.11 -21.45 9.63
CA ILE A 215 -8.06 -22.41 9.05
C ILE A 215 -8.33 -23.58 10.02
N THR A 216 -7.30 -24.04 10.72
CA THR A 216 -7.43 -25.04 11.78
C THR A 216 -8.32 -24.52 12.91
N ALA A 217 -8.10 -23.28 13.35
CA ALA A 217 -8.94 -22.64 14.37
C ALA A 217 -10.40 -22.46 13.90
N TYR A 218 -10.63 -22.19 12.61
CA TYR A 218 -11.96 -22.09 12.01
C TYR A 218 -12.77 -23.38 12.17
N ARG A 219 -12.14 -24.55 12.23
CA ARG A 219 -12.83 -25.83 12.50
C ARG A 219 -13.50 -25.87 13.87
N ILE A 220 -13.08 -25.01 14.80
CA ILE A 220 -13.64 -24.91 16.15
C ILE A 220 -14.75 -23.87 16.21
N HIS A 221 -14.52 -22.67 15.66
CA HIS A 221 -15.46 -21.55 15.81
C HIS A 221 -16.46 -21.36 14.66
N GLY A 222 -16.15 -21.81 13.44
CA GLY A 222 -17.06 -21.79 12.28
C GLY A 222 -17.48 -20.40 11.80
N ASP A 223 -16.70 -19.36 12.07
CA ASP A 223 -17.03 -17.96 11.72
C ASP A 223 -16.40 -17.57 10.38
N ASN A 224 -17.26 -17.44 9.37
CA ASN A 224 -16.85 -17.14 7.99
C ASN A 224 -16.23 -15.75 7.85
N GLN A 225 -16.74 -14.73 8.54
CA GLN A 225 -16.19 -13.37 8.43
C GLN A 225 -14.81 -13.30 9.07
N ARG A 226 -14.66 -13.97 10.21
CA ARG A 226 -13.40 -14.04 10.93
C ARG A 226 -12.32 -14.74 10.12
N ILE A 227 -12.60 -15.92 9.54
CA ILE A 227 -11.57 -16.67 8.79
C ILE A 227 -11.13 -15.94 7.53
N ILE A 228 -12.05 -15.27 6.83
CA ILE A 228 -11.71 -14.44 5.66
C ILE A 228 -10.75 -13.32 6.08
N SER A 229 -10.99 -12.67 7.23
CA SER A 229 -10.12 -11.61 7.73
C SER A 229 -8.76 -12.13 8.20
N GLU A 230 -8.73 -13.22 8.96
CA GLU A 230 -7.50 -13.74 9.59
C GLU A 230 -6.62 -14.47 8.57
N ALA A 231 -7.13 -15.53 7.92
CA ALA A 231 -6.36 -16.27 6.93
C ALA A 231 -6.15 -15.45 5.65
N GLY A 232 -7.15 -14.68 5.21
CA GLY A 232 -7.00 -13.82 4.03
C GLY A 232 -5.91 -12.77 4.19
N GLY A 233 -5.74 -12.22 5.41
CA GLY A 233 -4.63 -11.32 5.71
C GLY A 233 -3.27 -11.98 5.46
N GLU A 234 -3.07 -13.19 6.00
CA GLU A 234 -1.82 -13.95 5.81
C GLU A 234 -1.58 -14.36 4.35
N LEU A 235 -2.63 -14.75 3.61
CA LEU A 235 -2.53 -15.17 2.21
C LEU A 235 -2.23 -14.01 1.26
N CYS A 236 -2.70 -12.81 1.59
CA CYS A 236 -2.61 -11.66 0.67
C CYS A 236 -1.45 -10.71 1.00
N GLN A 237 -0.92 -10.74 2.23
CA GLN A 237 0.23 -9.94 2.64
C GLN A 237 1.50 -10.20 1.78
N PRO A 238 1.80 -11.45 1.36
CA PRO A 238 2.83 -11.73 0.35
C PRO A 238 2.62 -10.99 -0.97
N LEU A 239 1.40 -10.98 -1.51
CA LEU A 239 1.10 -10.29 -2.77
C LEU A 239 1.37 -8.79 -2.68
N LYS A 240 0.99 -8.17 -1.55
CA LYS A 240 1.31 -6.77 -1.28
C LYS A 240 2.82 -6.53 -1.27
N ALA A 241 3.59 -7.33 -0.53
CA ALA A 241 5.06 -7.21 -0.45
C ALA A 241 5.73 -7.35 -1.83
N ILE A 242 5.27 -8.31 -2.62
CA ILE A 242 5.74 -8.56 -3.98
C ILE A 242 5.39 -7.38 -4.91
N ALA A 243 4.20 -6.79 -4.77
CA ALA A 243 3.78 -5.63 -5.56
C ALA A 243 4.68 -4.40 -5.35
N TYR A 244 5.09 -4.10 -4.12
CA TYR A 244 6.07 -3.04 -3.81
C TYR A 244 7.36 -3.24 -4.62
N LEU A 245 7.92 -4.44 -4.55
CA LEU A 245 9.18 -4.78 -5.22
C LEU A 245 9.03 -4.66 -6.73
N PHE A 246 7.96 -5.21 -7.31
CA PHE A 246 7.71 -5.13 -8.75
C PHE A 246 7.54 -3.71 -9.27
N GLY A 247 6.89 -2.83 -8.51
CA GLY A 247 6.73 -1.43 -8.90
C GLY A 247 8.08 -0.73 -9.09
N GLY A 248 8.98 -0.91 -8.13
CA GLY A 248 10.32 -0.35 -8.20
C GLY A 248 11.21 -1.03 -9.25
N MET A 249 11.17 -2.36 -9.35
CA MET A 249 11.89 -3.09 -10.41
C MET A 249 11.48 -2.61 -11.81
N ASP A 250 10.18 -2.43 -12.06
CA ASP A 250 9.68 -1.98 -13.36
C ASP A 250 9.98 -0.50 -13.64
N ALA A 251 10.24 0.32 -12.62
CA ALA A 251 10.74 1.67 -12.78
C ALA A 251 12.21 1.67 -13.24
N ASP A 252 13.01 0.79 -12.63
CA ASP A 252 14.45 0.69 -12.88
C ASP A 252 14.82 -0.27 -14.02
N ASN A 253 13.83 -0.95 -14.62
CA ASN A 253 14.00 -1.99 -15.64
C ASN A 253 14.81 -3.19 -15.15
N LEU A 254 14.53 -3.63 -13.92
CA LEU A 254 15.11 -4.79 -13.26
C LEU A 254 14.21 -6.02 -13.37
N ASP A 255 14.77 -7.19 -13.12
CA ASP A 255 14.05 -8.47 -13.12
C ASP A 255 14.47 -9.36 -11.94
N TRP A 256 13.85 -10.53 -11.79
CA TRP A 256 14.09 -11.43 -10.66
C TRP A 256 15.55 -11.82 -10.49
N HIS A 257 16.33 -11.85 -11.58
CA HIS A 257 17.76 -12.12 -11.53
C HIS A 257 18.56 -11.09 -10.71
N ASP A 258 18.01 -9.89 -10.51
CA ASP A 258 18.61 -8.84 -9.68
C ASP A 258 18.32 -9.06 -8.18
N PHE A 259 17.32 -9.87 -7.85
CA PHE A 259 16.88 -10.17 -6.48
C PHE A 259 16.65 -11.69 -6.27
N PRO A 260 17.69 -12.52 -6.45
CA PRO A 260 17.54 -13.98 -6.45
C PRO A 260 17.03 -14.55 -5.13
N ASP A 261 17.38 -13.93 -3.99
CA ASP A 261 16.93 -14.39 -2.67
C ASP A 261 15.43 -14.12 -2.46
N ALA A 262 14.91 -12.99 -2.96
CA ALA A 262 13.48 -12.70 -2.94
C ALA A 262 12.72 -13.62 -3.90
N GLN A 263 13.27 -13.89 -5.09
CA GLN A 263 12.70 -14.85 -6.02
C GLN A 263 12.58 -16.24 -5.37
N ALA A 264 13.66 -16.73 -4.76
CA ALA A 264 13.68 -18.01 -4.08
C ALA A 264 12.62 -18.08 -2.96
N ALA A 265 12.49 -17.03 -2.14
CA ALA A 265 11.47 -16.97 -1.10
C ALA A 265 10.03 -17.08 -1.65
N VAL A 266 9.76 -16.45 -2.80
CA VAL A 266 8.45 -16.53 -3.49
C VAL A 266 8.20 -17.93 -4.07
N GLU A 267 9.21 -18.52 -4.70
CA GLU A 267 9.12 -19.86 -5.31
C GLU A 267 8.93 -20.94 -4.24
N GLU A 268 9.74 -20.93 -3.19
CA GLU A 268 9.70 -21.91 -2.10
C GLU A 268 8.38 -21.84 -1.32
N ALA A 269 7.79 -20.66 -1.19
CA ALA A 269 6.49 -20.47 -0.54
C ALA A 269 5.28 -20.79 -1.43
N GLY A 270 5.49 -21.17 -2.70
CA GLY A 270 4.41 -21.53 -3.63
C GLY A 270 3.67 -20.34 -4.27
N TYR A 271 4.23 -19.13 -4.21
CA TYR A 271 3.63 -17.92 -4.77
C TYR A 271 4.07 -17.60 -6.20
N ALA A 272 4.90 -18.43 -6.84
CA ALA A 272 5.50 -18.13 -8.15
C ALA A 272 4.46 -17.78 -9.24
N GLU A 273 3.43 -18.61 -9.42
CA GLU A 273 2.40 -18.37 -10.46
C GLU A 273 1.58 -17.11 -10.17
N LEU A 274 1.24 -16.88 -8.89
CA LEU A 274 0.55 -15.67 -8.43
C LEU A 274 1.40 -14.42 -8.65
N ALA A 275 2.70 -14.48 -8.37
CA ALA A 275 3.63 -13.37 -8.57
C ALA A 275 3.77 -13.03 -10.06
N ASP A 276 3.87 -14.02 -10.94
CA ASP A 276 3.92 -13.82 -12.39
C ASP A 276 2.63 -13.21 -12.93
N ALA A 277 1.47 -13.69 -12.46
CA ALA A 277 0.17 -13.12 -12.80
C ALA A 277 0.05 -11.68 -12.31
N LEU A 278 0.37 -11.43 -11.04
CA LEU A 278 0.38 -10.11 -10.43
C LEU A 278 1.22 -9.12 -11.24
N ARG A 279 2.47 -9.45 -11.56
CA ARG A 279 3.36 -8.55 -12.33
C ARG A 279 2.80 -8.26 -13.72
N ARG A 280 2.32 -9.29 -14.43
CA ARG A 280 1.69 -9.12 -15.76
C ARG A 280 0.52 -8.14 -15.69
N HIS A 281 -0.39 -8.35 -14.74
CA HIS A 281 -1.61 -7.56 -14.63
C HIS A 281 -1.30 -6.13 -14.18
N CYS A 282 -0.39 -5.94 -13.22
CA CYS A 282 0.08 -4.61 -12.83
C CYS A 282 0.76 -3.85 -13.99
N ARG A 283 1.61 -4.51 -14.79
CA ARG A 283 2.20 -3.88 -15.99
C ARG A 283 1.15 -3.47 -17.00
N SER A 284 0.21 -4.37 -17.31
CA SER A 284 -0.89 -4.09 -18.24
C SER A 284 -1.75 -2.92 -17.75
N LEU A 285 -2.03 -2.86 -16.45
CA LEU A 285 -2.76 -1.75 -15.85
C LEU A 285 -1.98 -0.44 -15.99
N TRP A 286 -0.68 -0.46 -15.69
CA TRP A 286 0.18 0.71 -15.82
C TRP A 286 0.24 1.28 -17.23
N GLU A 287 0.33 0.43 -18.24
CA GLU A 287 0.42 0.82 -19.64
C GLU A 287 -0.92 1.36 -20.20
N SER A 288 -2.05 0.93 -19.64
CA SER A 288 -3.39 1.25 -20.14
C SER A 288 -4.11 2.36 -19.38
N GLN A 289 -3.48 2.98 -18.37
CA GLN A 289 -4.10 3.95 -17.45
C GLN A 289 -4.87 5.08 -18.15
N ALA A 290 -4.36 5.58 -19.29
CA ALA A 290 -4.97 6.66 -20.05
C ALA A 290 -6.27 6.25 -20.77
N GLU A 291 -6.52 4.95 -20.90
CA GLU A 291 -7.68 4.37 -21.60
C GLU A 291 -8.80 3.95 -20.63
N TRP A 292 -8.57 4.05 -19.32
CA TRP A 292 -9.52 3.62 -18.31
C TRP A 292 -10.78 4.47 -18.33
N SER A 293 -11.91 3.82 -18.12
CA SER A 293 -13.22 4.46 -18.03
C SER A 293 -14.08 3.82 -16.94
N VAL A 294 -15.04 4.57 -16.44
CA VAL A 294 -15.94 4.14 -15.34
C VAL A 294 -16.79 2.92 -15.68
N ASP A 295 -16.99 2.65 -16.97
CA ASP A 295 -17.81 1.54 -17.47
C ASP A 295 -17.01 0.22 -17.60
N GLN A 296 -15.70 0.25 -17.32
CA GLN A 296 -14.81 -0.90 -17.39
C GLN A 296 -14.42 -1.40 -16.00
N ASP A 297 -14.50 -2.71 -15.79
CA ASP A 297 -13.94 -3.34 -14.59
C ASP A 297 -12.43 -3.62 -14.79
N VAL A 298 -11.63 -2.56 -14.79
CA VAL A 298 -10.18 -2.66 -15.05
C VAL A 298 -9.47 -3.51 -13.99
N PHE A 299 -10.02 -3.63 -12.78
CA PHE A 299 -9.44 -4.42 -11.69
C PHE A 299 -9.77 -5.92 -11.72
N ALA A 300 -10.67 -6.36 -12.60
CA ALA A 300 -11.07 -7.77 -12.67
C ALA A 300 -9.88 -8.75 -12.70
N PRO A 301 -8.79 -8.53 -13.47
CA PRO A 301 -7.66 -9.45 -13.49
C PRO A 301 -6.90 -9.53 -12.16
N LEU A 302 -6.81 -8.43 -11.40
CA LEU A 302 -6.19 -8.45 -10.07
C LEU A 302 -7.13 -9.03 -9.00
N ILE A 303 -8.45 -8.91 -9.18
CA ILE A 303 -9.43 -9.61 -8.36
C ILE A 303 -9.29 -11.13 -8.52
N ASP A 304 -9.03 -11.60 -9.75
CA ASP A 304 -8.78 -13.02 -10.00
C ASP A 304 -7.49 -13.51 -9.31
N VAL A 305 -6.39 -12.73 -9.35
CA VAL A 305 -5.17 -13.04 -8.57
C VAL A 305 -5.45 -13.12 -7.07
N ALA A 306 -6.26 -12.19 -6.54
CA ALA A 306 -6.66 -12.23 -5.14
C ALA A 306 -7.48 -13.50 -4.84
N ARG A 307 -8.40 -13.90 -5.72
CA ARG A 307 -9.17 -15.14 -5.57
C ARG A 307 -8.25 -16.35 -5.52
N GLU A 308 -7.33 -16.46 -6.47
CA GLU A 308 -6.37 -17.57 -6.55
C GLU A 308 -5.49 -17.66 -5.30
N ALA A 309 -5.16 -16.53 -4.64
CA ALA A 309 -4.45 -16.55 -3.36
C ALA A 309 -5.28 -17.14 -2.21
N PHE A 310 -6.59 -16.88 -2.16
CA PHE A 310 -7.49 -17.57 -1.22
C PHE A 310 -7.58 -19.06 -1.52
N GLU A 311 -7.65 -19.43 -2.80
CA GLU A 311 -7.70 -20.83 -3.23
C GLU A 311 -6.41 -21.58 -2.91
N LEU A 312 -5.24 -20.92 -3.03
CA LEU A 312 -3.94 -21.45 -2.60
C LEU A 312 -3.96 -21.86 -1.12
N GLY A 313 -4.62 -21.08 -0.27
CA GLY A 313 -4.83 -21.39 1.14
C GLY A 313 -5.98 -22.36 1.43
N GLY A 314 -6.74 -22.80 0.41
CA GLY A 314 -7.88 -23.72 0.57
C GLY A 314 -9.20 -23.05 0.94
N ILE A 315 -9.36 -21.75 0.69
CA ILE A 315 -10.61 -21.00 0.89
C ILE A 315 -11.24 -20.72 -0.48
N HIS A 316 -12.43 -21.26 -0.72
CA HIS A 316 -13.15 -21.08 -1.98
C HIS A 316 -14.46 -20.31 -1.77
N PHE A 317 -14.64 -19.20 -2.49
CA PHE A 317 -15.89 -18.45 -2.50
C PHE A 317 -16.90 -19.10 -3.45
N TYR A 318 -18.17 -19.15 -3.05
CA TYR A 318 -19.25 -19.58 -3.93
C TYR A 318 -20.59 -18.96 -3.52
N GLN A 319 -21.55 -18.95 -4.45
CA GLN A 319 -22.91 -18.53 -4.17
C GLN A 319 -23.84 -19.72 -4.00
N SER A 320 -24.71 -19.67 -2.99
CA SER A 320 -25.78 -20.64 -2.76
C SER A 320 -27.07 -19.91 -2.44
N SER A 321 -28.14 -20.16 -3.22
CA SER A 321 -29.45 -19.55 -3.02
C SER A 321 -29.46 -18.00 -2.96
N GLY A 322 -28.52 -17.35 -3.65
CA GLY A 322 -28.38 -15.89 -3.65
C GLY A 322 -27.61 -15.33 -2.46
N GLU A 323 -27.08 -16.17 -1.58
CA GLU A 323 -26.19 -15.79 -0.47
C GLU A 323 -24.76 -16.24 -0.76
N TRP A 324 -23.79 -15.43 -0.34
CA TRP A 324 -22.38 -15.77 -0.42
C TRP A 324 -22.00 -16.76 0.69
N CYS A 325 -21.23 -17.77 0.31
CA CYS A 325 -20.71 -18.80 1.19
C CYS A 325 -19.22 -19.04 0.90
N ILE A 326 -18.53 -19.65 1.87
CA ILE A 326 -17.17 -20.14 1.68
C ILE A 326 -17.15 -21.66 1.86
N SER A 327 -16.30 -22.32 1.08
CA SER A 327 -15.99 -23.73 1.21
C SER A 327 -14.53 -23.85 1.59
N ILE A 328 -14.28 -24.56 2.69
CA ILE A 328 -12.93 -24.85 3.19
C ILE A 328 -12.81 -26.38 3.31
N PRO A 329 -12.33 -27.08 2.27
CA PRO A 329 -12.17 -28.53 2.27
C PRO A 329 -11.25 -29.01 3.39
N PHE A 330 -11.45 -30.24 3.85
CA PHE A 330 -10.54 -30.86 4.82
C PHE A 330 -9.28 -31.36 4.12
N THR A 331 -8.13 -30.82 4.50
CA THR A 331 -6.82 -31.27 4.02
C THR A 331 -5.94 -31.69 5.20
N PRO A 332 -4.92 -32.54 5.00
CA PRO A 332 -3.99 -32.92 6.07
C PRO A 332 -3.35 -31.71 6.79
N GLU A 333 -3.08 -30.64 6.06
CA GLU A 333 -2.39 -29.43 6.54
C GLU A 333 -3.31 -28.50 7.35
N THR A 334 -4.63 -28.68 7.28
CA THR A 334 -5.65 -27.79 7.86
C THR A 334 -6.56 -28.48 8.89
N MET A 335 -6.15 -29.67 9.34
CA MET A 335 -6.83 -30.45 10.36
C MET A 335 -6.08 -30.35 11.69
N PRO A 336 -6.79 -30.23 12.83
CA PRO A 336 -6.14 -30.34 14.12
C PRO A 336 -5.43 -31.70 14.24
N ASP A 337 -4.21 -31.70 14.77
CA ASP A 337 -3.52 -32.95 15.12
C ASP A 337 -4.43 -33.77 16.06
N SER A 338 -4.70 -35.01 15.65
CA SER A 338 -5.58 -35.95 16.36
C SER A 338 -5.02 -36.42 17.70
#